data_AF-A0A7C6I2J4-F1
#
_entry.id   AF-A0A7C6I2J4-F1
#
_cell.length_a   1.000
_cell.length_b   1.000
_cell.length_c   1.000
_cell.angle_alpha   90.00
_cell.angle_beta   90.00
_cell.angle_gamma   90.00
#
_symmetry.space_group_name_H-M   'P 1'
#
loop_
_entity.id
_entity.type
_entity.pdbx_description
1 polymer ?
#
loop_
_entity_poly.entity_id
_entity_poly.type
_entity_poly.pdbx_seq_one_letter_code
_entity_poly.pdbx_strand_id
1 'polypeptide(L)'
;MFKKLALSFIIIYSTITISSTKYDKFLYKYKVVAHDNSALGLINLYNAKQHLITIYSEKILYKDPSLHQHLIIENLQEFAYENSVARYEEGMIVIIIGEGKGSIINGELRKNFCDENVTNNRIYIIEWLKGLWD
;
A
#
# COMPACT_ATOMS: atom_id res chain seq x y z
N MET A 1 26.51 6.56 63.83
CA MET A 1 25.41 7.25 63.13
C MET A 1 25.51 6.92 61.65
N PHE A 2 24.40 6.44 61.06
CA PHE A 2 23.95 6.49 59.65
C PHE A 2 25.00 6.82 58.57
N LYS A 3 25.11 6.17 57.40
CA LYS A 3 24.36 5.17 56.62
C LYS A 3 25.30 4.95 55.39
N LYS A 4 25.51 3.71 54.91
CA LYS A 4 25.00 3.22 53.60
C LYS A 4 25.18 4.25 52.45
N LEU A 5 25.77 3.94 51.30
CA LEU A 5 25.40 2.84 50.41
C LEU A 5 26.37 2.85 49.21
N ALA A 6 26.56 1.68 48.60
CA ALA A 6 27.44 1.37 47.48
C ALA A 6 27.32 2.32 46.27
N LEU A 7 28.47 2.63 45.66
CA LEU A 7 28.58 3.14 44.29
C LEU A 7 28.10 2.04 43.34
N SER A 8 26.82 2.11 42.94
CA SER A 8 26.28 1.28 41.87
C SER A 8 26.85 1.73 40.54
N PHE A 9 27.61 0.82 39.90
CA PHE A 9 27.86 0.81 38.46
C PHE A 9 26.51 0.81 37.72
N ILE A 10 26.09 1.96 37.19
CA ILE A 10 24.98 2.02 36.24
C ILE A 10 25.59 1.79 34.86
N ILE A 11 25.71 0.51 34.48
CA ILE A 11 25.92 0.12 33.09
C ILE A 11 24.60 0.43 32.39
N ILE A 12 24.59 1.49 31.58
CA ILE A 12 23.48 1.83 30.69
C ILE A 12 23.45 0.75 29.60
N TYR A 13 22.72 -0.33 29.86
CA TYR A 13 22.30 -1.25 28.82
C TYR A 13 21.27 -0.51 27.96
N SER A 14 21.74 0.09 26.87
CA SER A 14 20.90 0.43 25.73
C SER A 14 20.38 -0.87 25.13
N THR A 15 19.26 -1.36 25.67
CA THR A 15 18.47 -2.36 24.96
C THR A 15 17.91 -1.65 23.73
N ILE A 16 18.55 -1.91 22.59
CA ILE A 16 17.95 -1.69 21.29
C ILE A 16 16.71 -2.58 21.29
N THR A 17 15.56 -2.01 21.61
CA THR A 17 14.28 -2.64 21.32
C THR A 17 14.20 -2.72 19.81
N ILE A 18 14.61 -3.87 19.26
CA ILE A 18 14.23 -4.27 17.92
C ILE A 18 12.71 -4.41 18.00
N SER A 19 12.01 -3.32 17.71
CA SER A 19 10.57 -3.35 17.49
C SER A 19 10.39 -4.25 16.28
N SER A 20 10.04 -5.52 16.52
CA SER A 20 9.57 -6.38 15.45
C SER A 20 8.29 -5.73 14.96
N THR A 21 8.37 -4.94 13.88
CA THR A 21 7.18 -4.41 13.23
C THR A 21 6.44 -5.61 12.68
N LYS A 22 5.49 -6.13 13.47
CA LYS A 22 4.49 -7.08 13.01
C LYS A 22 3.63 -6.32 12.03
N TYR A 23 4.06 -6.28 10.78
CA TYR A 23 3.22 -5.82 9.70
C TYR A 23 2.04 -6.77 9.59
N ASP A 24 0.83 -6.22 9.53
CA ASP A 24 -0.38 -7.01 9.33
C ASP A 24 -0.27 -7.80 8.04
N LYS A 25 -0.79 -9.03 8.05
CA LYS A 25 -0.79 -9.90 6.87
C LYS A 25 -1.45 -9.19 5.69
N PHE A 26 -0.87 -9.32 4.50
CA PHE A 26 -1.43 -8.72 3.29
C PHE A 26 -2.84 -9.24 2.98
N LEU A 27 -3.79 -8.31 2.86
CA LEU A 27 -5.21 -8.57 2.69
C LEU A 27 -5.67 -8.55 1.23
N TYR A 28 -4.75 -8.36 0.28
CA TYR A 28 -5.06 -8.20 -1.14
C TYR A 28 -6.01 -7.01 -1.39
N LYS A 29 -5.78 -5.92 -0.67
CA LYS A 29 -6.56 -4.68 -0.78
C LYS A 29 -5.65 -3.49 -1.04
N TYR A 30 -6.21 -2.48 -1.67
CA TYR A 30 -5.55 -1.21 -1.87
C TYR A 30 -6.49 -0.02 -1.68
N LYS A 31 -5.88 1.13 -1.44
CA LYS A 31 -6.53 2.45 -1.39
C LYS A 31 -5.68 3.45 -2.14
N VAL A 32 -6.31 4.26 -2.98
CA VAL A 32 -5.69 5.42 -3.62
C VAL A 32 -6.48 6.65 -3.21
N VAL A 33 -5.80 7.69 -2.74
CA VAL A 33 -6.39 8.95 -2.30
C VAL A 33 -5.90 10.07 -3.22
N ALA A 34 -6.84 10.78 -3.83
CA ALA A 34 -6.53 11.90 -4.72
C ALA A 34 -6.04 13.11 -3.93
N HIS A 35 -5.30 13.98 -4.62
CA HIS A 35 -4.90 15.27 -4.07
C HIS A 35 -6.12 16.13 -3.70
N ASP A 36 -7.05 16.26 -4.64
CA ASP A 36 -8.29 17.04 -4.54
C ASP A 36 -9.39 16.39 -5.39
N ASN A 37 -10.54 17.07 -5.53
CA ASN A 37 -11.68 16.63 -6.36
C ASN A 37 -11.73 17.32 -7.73
N SER A 38 -10.63 17.94 -8.19
CA SER A 38 -10.56 18.53 -9.52
C SER A 38 -10.53 17.44 -10.59
N ALA A 39 -10.86 17.80 -11.84
CA ALA A 39 -10.79 16.85 -12.97
C ALA A 39 -9.39 16.23 -13.11
N LEU A 40 -8.33 17.03 -12.94
CA LEU A 40 -6.95 16.54 -12.97
C LEU A 40 -6.66 15.61 -11.78
N GLY A 41 -7.15 15.96 -10.58
CA GLY A 41 -7.05 15.11 -9.40
C GLY A 41 -7.68 13.73 -9.61
N LEU A 42 -8.85 13.68 -10.26
CA LEU A 42 -9.53 12.42 -10.60
C LEU A 42 -8.79 11.63 -11.69
N ILE A 43 -8.26 12.28 -12.72
CA ILE A 43 -7.44 11.61 -13.75
C ILE A 43 -6.21 10.96 -13.09
N ASN A 44 -5.50 11.71 -12.24
CA ASN A 44 -4.32 11.21 -11.53
C ASN A 44 -4.68 10.07 -10.56
N LEU A 45 -5.83 10.14 -9.90
CA LEU A 45 -6.36 9.07 -9.06
C LEU A 45 -6.52 7.75 -9.85
N TYR A 46 -7.11 7.83 -11.05
CA TYR A 46 -7.25 6.65 -11.91
C TYR A 46 -5.91 6.14 -12.45
N ASN A 47 -5.00 7.03 -12.84
CA ASN A 47 -3.68 6.64 -13.32
C ASN A 47 -2.85 5.96 -12.23
N ALA A 48 -2.83 6.51 -11.02
CA ALA A 48 -2.16 5.91 -9.87
C ALA A 48 -2.73 4.53 -9.53
N LYS A 49 -4.06 4.35 -9.63
CA LYS A 49 -4.69 3.02 -9.51
C LYS A 49 -4.16 2.03 -10.55
N GLN A 50 -4.11 2.42 -11.82
CA GLN A 50 -3.63 1.53 -12.88
C GLN A 50 -2.15 1.18 -12.68
N HIS A 51 -1.32 2.17 -12.33
CA HIS A 51 0.09 1.98 -12.00
C HIS A 51 0.27 0.96 -10.87
N LEU A 52 -0.46 1.11 -9.76
CA LEU A 52 -0.43 0.16 -8.64
C LEU A 52 -0.78 -1.27 -9.08
N ILE A 53 -1.83 -1.43 -9.90
CA ILE A 53 -2.25 -2.75 -10.38
C ILE A 53 -1.18 -3.37 -11.28
N THR A 54 -0.53 -2.57 -12.13
CA THR A 54 0.57 -3.02 -12.99
C THR A 54 1.74 -3.51 -12.17
N ILE A 55 2.25 -2.70 -11.23
CA ILE A 55 3.38 -3.08 -10.37
C ILE A 55 3.06 -4.34 -9.57
N TYR A 56 1.85 -4.44 -9.01
CA TYR A 56 1.40 -5.64 -8.30
C TYR A 56 1.41 -6.87 -9.22
N SER A 57 0.87 -6.75 -10.43
CA SER A 57 0.81 -7.85 -11.40
C SER A 57 2.19 -8.32 -11.84
N GLU A 58 3.11 -7.41 -12.09
CA GLU A 58 4.45 -7.71 -12.60
C GLU A 58 5.37 -8.30 -11.52
N LYS A 59 5.29 -7.77 -10.30
CA LYS A 59 6.26 -8.11 -9.25
C LYS A 59 5.75 -9.09 -8.21
N ILE A 60 4.44 -9.10 -7.95
CA ILE A 60 3.88 -9.78 -6.78
C ILE A 60 2.97 -10.93 -7.19
N LEU A 61 2.00 -10.69 -8.07
CA LEU A 61 0.88 -11.61 -8.34
C LEU A 61 1.35 -13.05 -8.56
N TYR A 62 2.29 -13.27 -9.47
CA TYR A 62 2.74 -14.61 -9.86
C TYR A 62 3.82 -15.21 -8.94
N LYS A 63 4.12 -14.59 -7.81
CA LYS A 63 5.05 -15.12 -6.79
C LYS A 63 4.31 -15.97 -5.76
N ASP A 64 5.06 -16.70 -4.94
CA ASP A 64 4.51 -17.45 -3.81
C ASP A 64 3.69 -16.53 -2.88
N PRO A 65 2.40 -16.84 -2.61
CA PRO A 65 1.54 -16.05 -1.74
C PRO A 65 2.12 -15.77 -0.35
N SER A 66 2.94 -16.68 0.19
CA SER A 66 3.62 -16.50 1.47
C SER A 66 4.65 -15.36 1.46
N LEU A 67 5.16 -15.00 0.29
CA LEU A 67 6.16 -13.94 0.10
C LEU A 67 5.53 -12.59 -0.25
N HIS A 68 4.24 -12.53 -0.62
CA HIS A 68 3.61 -11.32 -1.17
C HIS A 68 3.78 -10.09 -0.27
N GLN A 69 3.55 -10.23 1.04
CA GLN A 69 3.71 -9.12 1.99
C GLN A 69 5.15 -8.59 2.01
N HIS A 70 6.14 -9.50 2.05
CA HIS A 70 7.54 -9.12 2.06
C HIS A 70 7.93 -8.39 0.79
N LEU A 71 7.53 -8.91 -0.37
CA LEU A 71 7.80 -8.30 -1.67
C LEU A 71 7.13 -6.94 -1.82
N ILE A 72 5.92 -6.75 -1.29
CA ILE A 72 5.24 -5.44 -1.28
C ILE A 72 6.04 -4.44 -0.47
N ILE A 73 6.51 -4.80 0.73
CA ILE A 73 7.29 -3.92 1.60
C ILE A 73 8.64 -3.59 0.95
N GLU A 74 9.32 -4.58 0.38
CA GLU A 74 10.61 -4.41 -0.31
C GLU A 74 10.49 -3.49 -1.53
N ASN A 75 9.40 -3.61 -2.30
CA ASN A 75 9.18 -2.84 -3.52
C ASN A 75 8.23 -1.64 -3.30
N LEU A 76 8.01 -1.21 -2.04
CA LEU A 76 6.92 -0.30 -1.70
C LEU A 76 6.98 1.03 -2.47
N GLN A 77 8.19 1.56 -2.66
CA GLN A 77 8.40 2.82 -3.38
C GLN A 77 7.99 2.74 -4.84
N GLU A 78 8.02 1.56 -5.46
CA GLU A 78 7.65 1.40 -6.86
C GLU A 78 6.14 1.56 -7.10
N PHE A 79 5.33 1.35 -6.05
CA PHE A 79 3.89 1.59 -6.12
C PHE A 79 3.54 3.09 -6.12
N ALA A 80 4.48 3.98 -5.78
CA ALA A 80 4.26 5.41 -5.86
C ALA A 80 4.16 5.87 -7.33
N TYR A 81 3.17 6.71 -7.60
CA TYR A 81 2.93 7.34 -8.90
C TYR A 81 3.15 8.86 -8.81
N GLU A 82 4.11 9.40 -9.57
CA GLU A 82 4.43 10.84 -9.61
C GLU A 82 4.52 11.46 -8.19
N ASN A 83 3.82 12.56 -7.93
CA ASN A 83 3.77 13.28 -6.66
C ASN A 83 2.93 12.56 -5.58
N SER A 84 3.08 11.24 -5.46
CA SER A 84 2.40 10.44 -4.44
C SER A 84 3.37 9.71 -3.53
N VAL A 85 2.84 9.24 -2.40
CA VAL A 85 3.57 8.42 -1.44
C VAL A 85 2.85 7.08 -1.32
N ALA A 86 3.62 6.00 -1.41
CA ALA A 86 3.14 4.65 -1.15
C ALA A 86 3.42 4.23 0.29
N ARG A 87 2.44 3.58 0.92
CA ARG A 87 2.50 3.09 2.29
C ARG A 87 1.91 1.69 2.40
N TYR A 88 2.37 0.97 3.42
CA TYR A 88 1.77 -0.28 3.83
C TYR A 88 1.13 -0.08 5.20
N GLU A 89 -0.19 -0.04 5.24
CA GLU A 89 -0.98 0.24 6.44
C GLU A 89 -2.07 -0.83 6.54
N GLU A 90 -2.28 -1.41 7.71
CA GLU A 90 -3.40 -2.35 7.98
C GLU A 90 -3.54 -3.49 6.97
N GLY A 91 -2.41 -4.00 6.47
CA GLY A 91 -2.38 -5.12 5.52
C GLY A 91 -2.74 -4.73 4.09
N MET A 92 -2.76 -3.44 3.74
CA MET A 92 -3.10 -2.93 2.41
C MET A 92 -2.07 -1.94 1.85
N ILE A 93 -2.03 -1.84 0.53
CA ILE A 93 -1.21 -0.85 -0.18
C ILE A 93 -2.01 0.46 -0.24
N VAL A 94 -1.45 1.54 0.30
CA VAL A 94 -2.08 2.85 0.33
C VAL A 94 -1.26 3.84 -0.47
N ILE A 95 -1.86 4.46 -1.48
CA ILE A 95 -1.25 5.52 -2.30
C ILE A 95 -1.94 6.84 -1.98
N ILE A 96 -1.17 7.85 -1.59
CA ILE A 96 -1.68 9.19 -1.28
C ILE A 96 -1.04 10.18 -2.25
N ILE A 97 -1.85 10.80 -3.12
CA ILE A 97 -1.39 11.78 -4.11
C ILE A 97 -1.44 13.18 -3.48
N GLY A 98 -0.32 13.91 -3.54
CA GLY A 98 -0.20 15.25 -2.95
C GLY A 98 -0.67 15.27 -1.48
N GLU A 99 -1.56 16.21 -1.15
CA GLU A 99 -2.12 16.35 0.20
C GLU A 99 -3.18 15.30 0.59
N GLY A 100 -3.68 14.47 -0.34
CA GLY A 100 -4.65 13.42 -0.01
C GLY A 100 -6.03 13.91 0.48
N LYS A 101 -6.53 15.05 0.00
CA LYS A 101 -7.81 15.67 0.42
C LYS A 101 -8.97 15.38 -0.53
N GLY A 102 -8.72 14.62 -1.59
CA GLY A 102 -9.68 14.35 -2.64
C GLY A 102 -10.41 13.01 -2.48
N SER A 103 -10.98 12.58 -3.60
CA SER A 103 -11.72 11.33 -3.73
C SER A 103 -10.85 10.11 -3.47
N ILE A 104 -11.49 9.02 -3.05
CA ILE A 104 -10.82 7.78 -2.66
C ILE A 104 -11.31 6.64 -3.55
N ILE A 105 -10.38 5.84 -4.07
CA ILE A 105 -10.67 4.53 -4.65
C ILE A 105 -10.17 3.46 -3.69
N ASN A 106 -11.05 2.54 -3.31
CA ASN A 106 -10.68 1.29 -2.65
C ASN A 106 -10.91 0.13 -3.62
N GLY A 107 -10.11 -0.92 -3.50
CA GLY A 107 -10.32 -2.12 -4.32
C GLY A 107 -9.58 -3.34 -3.81
N GLU A 108 -9.89 -4.46 -4.45
CA GLU A 108 -9.26 -5.75 -4.19
C GLU A 108 -8.30 -6.11 -5.33
N LEU A 109 -7.18 -6.72 -4.96
CA LEU A 109 -6.18 -7.23 -5.88
C LEU A 109 -6.41 -8.72 -6.07
N ARG A 110 -6.12 -9.20 -7.29
CA ARG A 110 -6.23 -10.62 -7.59
C ARG A 110 -5.27 -11.41 -6.71
N LYS A 111 -5.74 -12.52 -6.18
CA LYS A 111 -4.91 -13.56 -5.61
C LYS A 111 -4.52 -14.48 -6.76
N ASN A 112 -3.25 -14.84 -6.88
CA ASN A 112 -2.86 -15.89 -7.80
C ASN A 112 -3.29 -17.22 -7.21
N PHE A 113 -4.52 -17.61 -7.51
CA PHE A 113 -4.94 -18.99 -7.42
C PHE A 113 -4.68 -19.60 -8.80
N CYS A 114 -4.00 -20.74 -8.83
CA CYS A 114 -3.94 -21.56 -10.03
C CYS A 114 -5.35 -22.11 -10.31
N ASP A 115 -6.24 -21.27 -10.82
CA ASP A 115 -7.55 -21.66 -11.35
C ASP A 115 -7.48 -21.51 -12.88
N GLU A 116 -7.64 -22.63 -13.57
CA GLU A 116 -7.49 -22.83 -15.03
C GLU A 116 -8.48 -22.04 -15.91
N ASN A 117 -9.20 -21.05 -15.38
CA ASN A 117 -10.24 -20.32 -16.12
C ASN A 117 -10.16 -18.81 -15.90
N VAL A 118 -9.25 -18.13 -16.62
CA VAL A 118 -9.13 -16.67 -16.56
C VAL A 118 -10.04 -16.02 -17.62
N THR A 119 -11.25 -15.63 -17.22
CA THR A 119 -12.06 -14.68 -18.00
C THR A 119 -11.58 -13.26 -17.72
N ASN A 120 -10.91 -12.64 -18.69
CA ASN A 120 -10.35 -11.30 -18.58
C ASN A 120 -11.38 -10.24 -19.00
N ASN A 121 -12.28 -9.85 -18.09
CA ASN A 121 -13.14 -8.68 -18.35
C ASN A 121 -12.39 -7.38 -18.03
N ARG A 122 -11.87 -6.74 -19.08
CA ARG A 122 -11.41 -5.33 -19.02
C ARG A 122 -12.64 -4.43 -19.18
N ILE A 123 -12.95 -3.64 -18.15
CA ILE A 123 -13.92 -2.55 -18.26
C ILE A 123 -13.16 -1.28 -18.67
N TYR A 124 -13.52 -0.72 -19.83
CA TYR A 124 -12.93 0.49 -20.38
C TYR A 124 -13.61 1.74 -19.77
N ILE A 125 -12.82 2.70 -19.29
CA ILE A 125 -13.28 3.95 -18.65
C ILE A 125 -14.23 4.77 -19.55
N ILE A 126 -14.21 4.54 -20.87
CA ILE A 126 -15.10 5.18 -21.84
C ILE A 126 -16.60 4.90 -21.55
N GLU A 127 -16.94 3.74 -20.98
CA GLU A 127 -18.33 3.39 -20.69
C GLU A 127 -18.92 4.19 -19.52
N TRP A 128 -18.10 4.58 -18.55
CA TRP A 128 -18.52 5.40 -17.41
C TRP A 128 -18.79 6.86 -17.79
N LEU A 129 -18.01 7.41 -18.72
CA LEU A 129 -18.20 8.80 -19.17
C LEU A 129 -19.45 8.98 -20.04
N LYS A 130 -19.92 7.92 -20.71
CA LYS A 130 -21.17 7.95 -21.50
C LYS A 130 -22.42 8.05 -20.63
N GLY A 131 -22.47 7.36 -19.49
CA GLY A 131 -23.63 7.39 -18.59
C GLY A 131 -23.79 8.67 -17.75
N LEU A 132 -22.87 9.64 -17.87
CA LEU A 132 -22.96 10.96 -17.21
C LEU A 132 -23.48 12.06 -18.15
N TRP A 133 -23.74 11.73 -19.42
CA TRP A 133 -24.20 12.66 -20.47
C TRP A 133 -25.55 12.26 -21.09
N ASP A 134 -26.20 11.23 -20.54
CA ASP A 134 -27.62 10.89 -20.77
C ASP A 134 -28.46 11.32 -19.56
#